data_AF-A0A674ECW6-F1
#
_entry.id   AF-A0A674ECW6-F1
#
_cell.length_a   1.000
_cell.length_b   1.000
_cell.length_c   1.000
_cell.angle_alpha   90.00
_cell.angle_beta   90.00
_cell.angle_gamma   90.00
#
_symmetry.space_group_name_H-M   'P 1'
#
loop_
_entity.id
_entity.type
_entity.pdbx_description
1 polymer ?
#
loop_
_entity_poly.entity_id
_entity_poly.type
_entity_poly.pdbx_seq_one_letter_code
_entity_poly.pdbx_strand_id
1 'polypeptide(L)'
;MNCISVCLSVCLSVCLSVCLSVCLSVCLSVCLSVCLSVCLSVCLSVCLSVCLSVCLHVPFVSLSLSMSLCHSLYLFVSLSIYLSLCMCSWVGYEHSSFSGQQFVLERGEYPRWESWSGSNAYHIERLMSFRPVCSANHKESKIVVFERENFIGKQWEMNDDYPSLQAMGWGNNEIGSMQVQSGAWVCYQFPGYRGYQYIMECDRHGGEYKHYREWGSHAQTFQVQSLRRIQQ
;
A
#
# COMPACT_ATOMS: atom_id res chain seq x y z
N MET A 1 29.63 -23.50 30.19
CA MET A 1 29.41 -22.66 29.00
C MET A 1 29.79 -23.52 27.80
N ASN A 2 28.92 -24.05 26.92
CA ASN A 2 27.73 -23.43 26.34
C ASN A 2 26.89 -24.40 25.47
N CYS A 3 26.61 -25.64 25.90
CA CYS A 3 25.72 -26.52 25.12
C CYS A 3 24.33 -25.89 24.90
N ILE A 4 23.75 -25.29 25.95
CA ILE A 4 22.46 -24.59 25.86
C ILE A 4 22.51 -23.40 24.89
N SER A 5 23.64 -22.68 24.80
CA SER A 5 23.75 -21.53 23.88
C SER A 5 23.93 -21.96 22.43
N VAL A 6 24.59 -23.10 22.18
CA VAL A 6 24.75 -23.67 20.83
C VAL A 6 23.42 -24.24 20.33
N CYS A 7 22.67 -24.92 21.20
CA CYS A 7 21.32 -25.38 20.88
C CYS A 7 20.41 -24.19 20.54
N LEU A 8 20.36 -23.15 21.39
CA LEU A 8 19.55 -21.96 21.13
C LEU A 8 19.97 -21.22 19.86
N SER A 9 21.28 -21.11 19.55
CA SER A 9 21.75 -20.41 18.35
C SER A 9 21.41 -21.14 17.07
N VAL A 10 21.45 -22.48 17.08
CA VAL A 10 21.10 -23.31 15.93
C VAL A 10 19.59 -23.35 15.73
N CYS A 11 18.82 -23.46 16.82
CA CYS A 11 17.37 -23.35 16.74
C CYS A 11 16.93 -21.97 16.22
N LEU A 12 17.49 -20.86 16.73
CA LEU A 12 17.15 -19.52 16.25
C LEU A 12 17.55 -19.30 14.79
N SER A 13 18.72 -19.78 14.36
CA SER A 13 19.20 -19.55 13.00
C SER A 13 18.42 -20.34 11.96
N VAL A 14 18.04 -21.59 12.27
CA VAL A 14 17.22 -22.42 11.40
C VAL A 14 15.78 -21.90 11.37
N CYS A 15 15.20 -21.52 12.50
CA CYS A 15 13.88 -20.92 12.54
C CYS A 15 13.84 -19.57 11.80
N LEU A 16 14.81 -18.67 11.99
CA LEU A 16 14.86 -17.40 11.25
C LEU A 16 15.06 -17.61 9.74
N SER A 17 15.97 -18.49 9.34
CA SER A 17 16.28 -18.70 7.92
C SER A 17 15.15 -19.38 7.17
N VAL A 18 14.43 -20.32 7.79
CA VAL A 18 13.26 -20.96 7.18
C VAL A 18 12.07 -19.99 7.16
N CYS A 19 11.82 -19.24 8.23
CA CYS A 19 10.74 -18.25 8.24
C CYS A 19 11.01 -17.10 7.26
N LEU A 20 12.23 -16.54 7.20
CA LEU A 20 12.59 -15.51 6.22
C LEU A 20 12.55 -16.03 4.79
N SER A 21 13.04 -17.25 4.52
CA SER A 21 13.04 -17.79 3.16
C SER A 21 11.64 -18.15 2.68
N VAL A 22 10.77 -18.70 3.54
CA VAL A 22 9.38 -18.98 3.19
C VAL A 22 8.59 -17.68 3.03
N CYS A 23 8.71 -16.72 3.94
CA CYS A 23 8.02 -15.42 3.82
C CYS A 23 8.50 -14.63 2.60
N LEU A 24 9.82 -14.54 2.33
CA LEU A 24 10.32 -13.91 1.10
C LEU A 24 9.90 -14.70 -0.13
N SER A 25 9.95 -16.03 -0.12
CA SER A 25 9.59 -16.83 -1.30
C SER A 25 8.10 -16.76 -1.61
N VAL A 26 7.22 -16.65 -0.61
CA VAL A 26 5.77 -16.53 -0.82
C VAL A 26 5.41 -15.11 -1.23
N CYS A 27 5.96 -14.08 -0.58
CA CYS A 27 5.76 -12.69 -0.99
C CYS A 27 6.32 -12.44 -2.40
N LEU A 28 7.56 -12.86 -2.68
CA LEU A 28 8.10 -12.81 -4.05
C LEU A 28 7.28 -13.68 -4.99
N SER A 29 6.92 -14.92 -4.68
CA SER A 29 6.20 -15.76 -5.65
C SER A 29 4.80 -15.26 -5.95
N VAL A 30 4.09 -14.64 -5.00
CA VAL A 30 2.77 -14.03 -5.25
C VAL A 30 2.94 -12.74 -6.05
N CYS A 31 3.83 -11.84 -5.65
CA CYS A 31 4.14 -10.63 -6.42
C CYS A 31 4.62 -10.99 -7.83
N LEU A 32 5.55 -11.93 -7.95
CA LEU A 32 6.14 -12.40 -9.20
C LEU A 32 5.16 -13.23 -10.02
N SER A 33 4.21 -13.97 -9.44
CA SER A 33 3.19 -14.73 -10.20
C SER A 33 2.04 -13.85 -10.69
N VAL A 34 1.64 -12.83 -9.92
CA VAL A 34 0.68 -11.82 -10.40
C VAL A 34 1.35 -10.96 -11.47
N CYS A 35 2.58 -10.49 -11.22
CA CYS A 35 3.37 -9.79 -12.23
C CYS A 35 3.61 -10.69 -13.46
N LEU A 36 4.00 -11.95 -13.31
CA LEU A 36 4.19 -12.86 -14.43
C LEU A 36 2.88 -13.13 -15.15
N SER A 37 1.76 -13.37 -14.48
CA SER A 37 0.51 -13.73 -15.16
C SER A 37 -0.07 -12.55 -15.95
N VAL A 38 -0.02 -11.34 -15.39
CA VAL A 38 -0.42 -10.11 -16.07
C VAL A 38 0.57 -9.79 -17.19
N CYS A 39 1.87 -9.81 -16.93
CA CYS A 39 2.88 -9.61 -17.97
C CYS A 39 2.76 -10.68 -19.06
N LEU A 40 2.64 -11.96 -18.75
CA LEU A 40 2.55 -13.03 -19.75
C LEU A 40 1.27 -12.91 -20.60
N SER A 41 0.11 -12.58 -20.02
CA SER A 41 -1.15 -12.44 -20.76
C SER A 41 -1.20 -11.19 -21.65
N VAL A 42 -0.76 -10.04 -21.12
CA VAL A 42 -0.64 -8.80 -21.90
C VAL A 42 0.43 -8.96 -22.97
N CYS A 43 1.54 -9.61 -22.67
CA CYS A 43 2.62 -9.77 -23.63
C CYS A 43 2.30 -10.80 -24.70
N LEU A 44 1.62 -11.91 -24.40
CA LEU A 44 1.17 -12.82 -25.44
C LEU A 44 0.22 -12.11 -26.40
N SER A 45 -0.75 -11.35 -25.88
CA SER A 45 -1.75 -10.66 -26.70
C SER A 45 -1.15 -9.53 -27.55
N VAL A 46 -0.25 -8.72 -26.99
CA VAL A 46 0.45 -7.64 -27.70
C VAL A 46 1.46 -8.19 -28.70
N CYS A 47 2.27 -9.19 -28.34
CA CYS A 47 3.23 -9.79 -29.27
C CYS A 47 2.52 -10.48 -30.45
N LEU A 48 1.42 -11.22 -30.21
CA LEU A 48 0.69 -11.87 -31.30
C LEU A 48 0.05 -10.84 -32.24
N SER A 49 -0.55 -9.77 -31.70
CA SER A 49 -1.22 -8.74 -32.51
C SER A 49 -0.25 -7.88 -33.30
N VAL A 50 0.90 -7.51 -32.73
CA VAL A 50 1.95 -6.75 -33.43
C VAL A 50 2.60 -7.62 -34.50
N CYS A 51 2.94 -8.88 -34.21
CA CYS A 51 3.53 -9.78 -35.20
C CYS A 51 2.57 -10.06 -36.36
N LEU A 52 1.27 -10.28 -36.10
CA LEU A 52 0.28 -10.49 -37.18
C LEU A 52 0.11 -9.23 -38.03
N SER A 53 -0.01 -8.06 -37.40
CA SER A 53 -0.24 -6.79 -38.12
C SER A 53 0.96 -6.38 -38.97
N VAL A 54 2.19 -6.53 -38.46
CA VAL A 54 3.41 -6.20 -39.20
C VAL A 54 3.65 -7.19 -40.34
N CYS A 55 3.47 -8.49 -40.11
CA CYS A 55 3.64 -9.52 -41.15
C CYS A 55 2.57 -9.44 -42.26
N LEU A 56 1.38 -8.93 -41.97
CA LEU A 56 0.30 -8.74 -42.95
C LEU A 56 0.38 -7.40 -43.70
N HIS A 57 0.95 -6.35 -43.10
CA HIS A 57 0.98 -5.01 -43.70
C HIS A 57 2.35 -4.54 -44.20
N VAL A 58 3.46 -5.17 -43.78
CA VAL A 58 4.81 -4.70 -44.15
C VAL A 58 5.69 -5.88 -44.60
N PRO A 59 5.64 -6.27 -45.90
CA PRO A 59 6.30 -7.48 -46.41
C PRO A 59 7.84 -7.40 -46.46
N PHE A 60 8.45 -6.31 -45.99
CA PHE A 60 9.91 -6.08 -46.03
C PHE A 60 10.56 -5.99 -44.63
N VAL A 61 9.80 -6.12 -43.54
CA VAL A 61 10.37 -6.16 -42.18
C VAL A 61 10.75 -7.60 -41.86
N SER A 62 12.03 -7.84 -41.55
CA SER A 62 12.50 -9.18 -41.20
C SER A 62 11.85 -9.68 -39.90
N LEU A 63 11.56 -10.97 -39.84
CA LEU A 63 11.01 -11.63 -38.63
C LEU A 63 11.89 -11.43 -37.39
N SER A 64 13.19 -11.23 -37.58
CA SER A 64 14.13 -10.86 -36.52
C SER A 64 13.87 -9.46 -35.94
N LEU A 65 13.52 -8.48 -36.79
CA LEU A 65 13.19 -7.13 -36.31
C LEU A 65 11.88 -7.14 -35.50
N SER A 66 10.83 -7.82 -35.97
CA SER A 66 9.56 -7.88 -35.26
C SER A 66 9.69 -8.55 -33.89
N MET A 67 10.46 -9.65 -33.79
CA MET A 67 10.74 -10.33 -32.52
C MET A 67 11.61 -9.48 -31.57
N SER A 68 12.53 -8.67 -32.10
CA SER A 68 13.34 -7.76 -31.28
C SER A 68 12.51 -6.61 -30.67
N LEU A 69 11.58 -6.04 -31.46
CA LEU A 69 10.66 -4.99 -31.02
C LEU A 69 9.66 -5.51 -29.98
N CYS A 70 9.16 -6.74 -30.15
CA CYS A 70 8.22 -7.31 -29.18
C CYS A 70 8.90 -7.61 -27.82
N HIS A 71 10.15 -8.06 -27.85
CA HIS A 71 10.93 -8.31 -26.63
C HIS A 71 11.33 -7.01 -25.91
N SER A 72 11.72 -5.97 -26.64
CA SER A 72 12.05 -4.67 -26.02
C SER A 72 10.83 -4.01 -25.37
N LEU A 73 9.66 -4.08 -26.02
CA LEU A 73 8.39 -3.62 -25.45
C LEU A 73 7.99 -4.44 -24.21
N TYR A 74 8.17 -5.77 -24.23
CA TYR A 74 7.95 -6.63 -23.07
C TYR A 74 8.77 -6.18 -21.85
N LEU A 75 10.08 -6.01 -22.05
CA LEU A 75 10.99 -5.61 -20.97
C LEU A 75 10.66 -4.23 -20.44
N PHE A 76 10.33 -3.29 -21.34
CA PHE A 76 9.92 -1.95 -20.94
C PHE A 76 8.64 -1.96 -20.09
N VAL A 77 7.61 -2.69 -20.53
CA VAL A 77 6.32 -2.77 -19.82
C VAL A 77 6.45 -3.54 -18.50
N SER A 78 7.15 -4.65 -18.49
CA SER A 78 7.36 -5.43 -17.26
C SER A 78 8.20 -4.66 -16.23
N LEU A 79 9.25 -3.98 -16.67
CA LEU A 79 10.05 -3.12 -15.81
C LEU A 79 9.26 -1.92 -15.31
N SER A 80 8.43 -1.29 -16.15
CA SER A 80 7.60 -0.16 -15.73
C SER A 80 6.51 -0.57 -14.73
N ILE A 81 5.88 -1.73 -14.92
CA ILE A 81 4.94 -2.31 -13.96
C ILE A 81 5.66 -2.67 -12.66
N TYR A 82 6.79 -3.37 -12.74
CA TYR A 82 7.57 -3.74 -11.56
C TYR A 82 8.02 -2.52 -10.77
N LEU A 83 8.55 -1.50 -11.45
CA LEU A 83 8.93 -0.23 -10.82
C LEU A 83 7.70 0.47 -10.23
N SER A 84 6.57 0.54 -10.93
CA SER A 84 5.34 1.12 -10.40
C SER A 84 4.86 0.39 -9.14
N LEU A 85 4.92 -0.94 -9.10
CA LEU A 85 4.50 -1.73 -7.94
C LEU A 85 5.50 -1.64 -6.78
N CYS A 86 6.79 -1.55 -7.09
CA CYS A 86 7.86 -1.53 -6.08
C CYS A 86 8.12 -0.11 -5.52
N MET A 87 7.68 0.93 -6.24
CA MET A 87 7.81 2.35 -5.85
C MET A 87 6.51 2.96 -5.33
N CYS A 88 5.41 2.21 -5.31
CA CYS A 88 4.18 2.64 -4.67
C CYS A 88 4.12 2.11 -3.23
N SER A 89 3.53 2.91 -2.34
CA SER A 89 3.05 2.40 -1.06
C SER A 89 1.83 1.53 -1.25
N TRP A 90 1.60 0.61 -0.31
CA TRP A 90 0.52 -0.37 -0.35
C TRP A 90 -0.38 -0.24 0.87
N VAL A 91 -1.62 -0.69 0.72
CA VAL A 91 -2.53 -0.96 1.85
C VAL A 91 -2.76 -2.45 1.94
N GLY A 92 -2.43 -3.01 3.09
CA GLY A 92 -2.80 -4.36 3.49
C GLY A 92 -4.10 -4.37 4.28
N TYR A 93 -4.88 -5.42 4.09
CA TYR A 93 -6.17 -5.62 4.75
C TYR A 93 -6.20 -6.96 5.49
N GLU A 94 -6.82 -6.95 6.68
CA GLU A 94 -6.96 -8.14 7.53
C GLU A 94 -7.75 -9.28 6.85
N HIS A 95 -8.79 -8.94 6.10
CA HIS A 95 -9.65 -9.91 5.41
C HIS A 95 -9.52 -9.81 3.89
N SER A 96 -10.08 -10.80 3.19
CA SER A 96 -10.23 -10.76 1.74
C SER A 96 -11.12 -9.61 1.28
N SER A 97 -11.07 -9.29 -0.01
CA SER A 97 -11.94 -8.27 -0.62
C SER A 97 -11.78 -6.86 -0.02
N PHE A 98 -10.56 -6.50 0.39
CA PHE A 98 -10.21 -5.18 0.93
C PHE A 98 -11.05 -4.77 2.15
N SER A 99 -11.23 -5.70 3.08
CA SER A 99 -12.05 -5.53 4.28
C SER A 99 -11.29 -5.87 5.56
N GLY A 100 -11.86 -5.55 6.71
CA GLY A 100 -11.19 -5.64 8.02
C GLY A 100 -10.34 -4.43 8.37
N GLN A 101 -9.35 -4.62 9.25
CA GLN A 101 -8.39 -3.58 9.59
C GLN A 101 -7.45 -3.24 8.41
N GLN A 102 -7.09 -1.96 8.30
CA GLN A 102 -6.19 -1.44 7.27
C GLN A 102 -4.78 -1.22 7.84
N PHE A 103 -3.76 -1.44 7.02
CA PHE A 103 -2.35 -1.24 7.37
C PHE A 103 -1.61 -0.59 6.20
N VAL A 104 -0.97 0.55 6.44
CA VAL A 104 -0.08 1.15 5.44
C VAL A 104 1.25 0.38 5.39
N LEU A 105 1.69 0.07 4.18
CA LEU A 105 2.92 -0.65 3.88
C LEU A 105 3.75 0.20 2.92
N GLU A 106 4.63 1.02 3.49
CA GLU A 106 5.58 1.87 2.75
C GLU A 106 6.86 1.10 2.46
N ARG A 107 7.77 1.67 1.66
CA ARG A 107 9.05 1.04 1.35
C ARG A 107 9.84 0.72 2.63
N GLY A 108 10.05 -0.57 2.88
CA GLY A 108 10.75 -1.05 4.05
C GLY A 108 10.73 -2.57 4.13
N GLU A 109 11.48 -3.12 5.08
CA GLU A 109 11.44 -4.54 5.41
C GLU A 109 10.49 -4.77 6.58
N TYR A 110 9.59 -5.75 6.42
CA TYR A 110 8.63 -6.11 7.47
C TYR A 110 8.79 -7.58 7.88
N PRO A 111 9.83 -7.91 8.66
CA PRO A 111 10.14 -9.29 8.99
C PRO A 111 9.12 -9.94 9.94
N ARG A 112 8.29 -9.14 10.63
CA ARG A 112 7.29 -9.60 11.59
C ARG A 112 6.05 -8.71 11.59
N TRP A 113 4.97 -9.21 12.20
CA TRP A 113 3.69 -8.50 12.20
C TRP A 113 3.70 -7.19 12.98
N GLU A 114 4.53 -7.08 14.02
CA GLU A 114 4.72 -5.84 14.76
C GLU A 114 5.28 -4.72 13.87
N SER A 115 6.01 -5.07 12.81
CA SER A 115 6.62 -4.12 11.88
C SER A 115 5.60 -3.34 11.05
N TRP A 116 4.47 -3.96 10.66
CA TRP A 116 3.42 -3.29 9.87
C TRP A 116 2.22 -2.83 10.69
N SER A 117 1.86 -3.58 11.74
CA SER A 117 0.68 -3.27 12.57
C SER A 117 0.94 -2.15 13.59
N GLY A 118 2.21 -1.88 13.90
CA GLY A 118 2.65 -0.90 14.89
C GLY A 118 2.29 -1.30 16.32
N SER A 119 2.14 -0.30 17.19
CA SER A 119 1.67 -0.47 18.59
C SER A 119 0.15 -0.62 18.66
N ASN A 120 -0.43 -1.52 17.87
CA ASN A 120 -1.84 -1.86 17.98
C ASN A 120 -2.06 -2.75 19.21
N ALA A 121 -3.14 -2.50 19.96
CA ALA A 121 -3.49 -3.28 21.14
C ALA A 121 -3.99 -4.70 20.80
N TYR A 122 -4.37 -4.92 19.53
CA TYR A 122 -4.88 -6.19 19.03
C TYR A 122 -3.86 -6.89 18.13
N HIS A 123 -3.62 -8.16 18.44
CA HIS A 123 -2.75 -9.06 17.69
C HIS A 123 -3.41 -9.45 16.36
N ILE A 124 -2.93 -8.88 15.25
CA ILE A 124 -3.43 -9.16 13.90
C ILE A 124 -2.26 -9.68 13.05
N GLU A 125 -2.18 -11.01 12.91
CA GLU A 125 -1.19 -11.67 12.07
C GLU A 125 -1.65 -11.84 10.61
N ARG A 126 -2.92 -11.60 10.32
CA ARG A 126 -3.52 -11.88 9.01
C ARG A 126 -3.47 -10.63 8.14
N LEU A 127 -2.90 -10.78 6.96
CA LEU A 127 -3.01 -9.86 5.82
C LEU A 127 -3.46 -10.68 4.61
N MET A 128 -4.71 -10.50 4.20
CA MET A 128 -5.38 -11.37 3.24
C MET A 128 -5.67 -10.71 1.89
N SER A 129 -5.59 -9.38 1.81
CA SER A 129 -5.67 -8.66 0.54
C SER A 129 -4.85 -7.37 0.55
N PHE A 130 -4.39 -6.96 -0.64
CA PHE A 130 -3.46 -5.84 -0.81
C PHE A 130 -3.82 -5.03 -2.04
N ARG A 131 -3.60 -3.72 -1.97
CA ARG A 131 -3.69 -2.83 -3.13
C ARG A 131 -2.64 -1.73 -3.07
N PRO A 132 -2.19 -1.20 -4.23
CA PRO A 132 -1.32 -0.03 -4.26
C PRO A 132 -2.09 1.24 -3.87
N VAL A 133 -1.34 2.24 -3.38
CA VAL A 133 -1.77 3.63 -3.13
C VAL A 133 -1.17 4.50 -4.23
N CYS A 134 -1.93 4.71 -5.30
CA CYS A 134 -1.45 5.44 -6.47
C CYS A 134 -1.42 6.95 -6.26
N SER A 135 -2.23 7.47 -5.34
CA SER A 135 -2.34 8.89 -5.03
C SER A 135 -1.29 9.40 -4.04
N ALA A 136 -0.44 8.53 -3.48
CA ALA A 136 0.61 8.95 -2.55
C ALA A 136 1.55 9.95 -3.25
N ASN A 137 1.60 11.20 -2.78
CA ASN A 137 2.56 12.20 -3.24
C ASN A 137 2.93 13.07 -2.04
N HIS A 138 4.00 12.69 -1.35
CA HIS A 138 4.36 13.26 -0.06
C HIS A 138 4.54 14.79 -0.09
N LYS A 139 5.09 15.36 -1.17
CA LYS A 139 5.42 16.80 -1.26
C LYS A 139 4.21 17.70 -1.46
N GLU A 140 3.15 17.19 -2.07
CA GLU A 140 1.97 17.96 -2.44
C GLU A 140 0.71 17.44 -1.72
N SER A 141 0.88 16.61 -0.68
CA SER A 141 -0.25 16.06 0.07
C SER A 141 -0.96 17.13 0.87
N LYS A 142 -2.29 17.15 0.77
CA LYS A 142 -3.14 18.14 1.41
C LYS A 142 -4.47 17.54 1.83
N ILE A 143 -4.84 17.75 3.09
CA ILE A 143 -6.11 17.27 3.66
C ILE A 143 -6.76 18.39 4.47
N VAL A 144 -8.09 18.46 4.41
CA VAL A 144 -8.90 19.32 5.28
C VAL A 144 -9.71 18.42 6.19
N VAL A 145 -9.60 18.62 7.50
CA VAL A 145 -10.37 17.89 8.50
C VAL A 145 -11.46 18.80 9.06
N PHE A 146 -12.63 18.22 9.34
CA PHE A 146 -13.79 18.94 9.84
C PHE A 146 -14.25 18.35 11.17
N GLU A 147 -14.72 19.24 12.03
CA GLU A 147 -15.20 18.88 13.37
C GLU A 147 -16.41 17.94 13.32
N ARG A 148 -17.33 18.16 12.37
CA ARG A 148 -18.55 17.36 12.20
C ARG A 148 -18.58 16.65 10.86
N GLU A 149 -19.49 15.70 10.75
CA GLU A 149 -19.81 14.99 9.51
C GLU A 149 -20.27 15.96 8.42
N ASN A 150 -20.21 15.51 7.16
CA ASN A 150 -20.67 16.27 5.97
C ASN A 150 -19.98 17.63 5.78
N PHE A 151 -18.72 17.76 6.19
CA PHE A 151 -17.88 18.96 6.01
C PHE A 151 -18.39 20.19 6.76
N ILE A 152 -18.93 19.97 7.96
CA ILE A 152 -19.55 21.03 8.77
C ILE A 152 -18.71 21.35 10.00
N GLY A 153 -18.70 22.62 10.42
CA GLY A 153 -18.11 23.06 11.69
C GLY A 153 -16.72 23.66 11.50
N LYS A 154 -15.91 23.66 12.55
CA LYS A 154 -14.51 24.10 12.45
C LYS A 154 -13.77 23.20 11.47
N GLN A 155 -13.05 23.81 10.53
CA GLN A 155 -12.18 23.11 9.59
C GLN A 155 -10.72 23.42 9.87
N TRP A 156 -9.85 22.50 9.47
CA TRP A 156 -8.41 22.73 9.51
C TRP A 156 -7.74 22.06 8.32
N GLU A 157 -7.06 22.87 7.51
CA GLU A 157 -6.19 22.44 6.43
C GLU A 157 -4.81 22.02 6.95
N MET A 158 -4.35 20.85 6.50
CA MET A 158 -3.11 20.20 6.93
C MET A 158 -2.30 19.76 5.69
N ASN A 159 -0.99 20.00 5.75
CA ASN A 159 -0.03 19.71 4.69
C ASN A 159 1.28 19.08 5.22
N ASP A 160 1.36 18.83 6.52
CA ASP A 160 2.50 18.21 7.20
C ASP A 160 2.08 17.00 8.05
N ASP A 161 3.01 16.35 8.72
CA ASP A 161 2.73 15.21 9.60
C ASP A 161 2.43 15.69 11.03
N TYR A 162 1.35 15.15 11.62
CA TYR A 162 0.84 15.57 12.93
C TYR A 162 0.83 14.39 13.90
N PRO A 163 1.88 14.20 14.73
CA PRO A 163 1.93 13.12 15.71
C PRO A 163 0.93 13.32 16.88
N SER A 164 0.42 14.54 17.08
CA SER A 164 -0.71 14.82 17.98
C SER A 164 -1.50 16.02 17.49
N LEU A 165 -2.76 15.80 17.15
CA LEU A 165 -3.70 16.86 16.77
C LEU A 165 -3.99 17.81 17.94
N GLN A 166 -4.10 17.26 19.14
CA GLN A 166 -4.39 18.02 20.36
C GLN A 166 -3.25 19.00 20.68
N ALA A 167 -2.00 18.54 20.58
CA ALA A 167 -0.83 19.38 20.80
C ALA A 167 -0.75 20.57 19.83
N MET A 168 -1.39 20.43 18.66
CA MET A 168 -1.35 21.44 17.60
C MET A 168 -2.60 22.36 17.62
N GLY A 169 -3.57 22.10 18.50
CA GLY A 169 -4.75 22.97 18.72
C GLY A 169 -6.10 22.41 18.25
N TRP A 170 -6.17 21.12 17.92
CA TRP A 170 -7.45 20.42 17.72
C TRP A 170 -8.02 20.02 19.08
N GLY A 171 -9.10 20.69 19.51
CA GLY A 171 -9.64 20.52 20.86
C GLY A 171 -10.34 19.19 21.15
N ASN A 172 -10.64 18.40 20.11
CA ASN A 172 -11.39 17.16 20.22
C ASN A 172 -10.49 15.93 19.95
N ASN A 173 -10.96 14.75 20.34
CA ASN A 173 -10.28 13.48 20.02
C ASN A 173 -10.79 12.85 18.73
N GLU A 174 -11.70 13.52 18.05
CA GLU A 174 -12.52 13.00 16.97
C GLU A 174 -12.45 13.92 15.76
N ILE A 175 -12.64 13.34 14.59
CA ILE A 175 -12.78 14.04 13.31
C ILE A 175 -14.08 13.57 12.69
N GLY A 176 -14.99 14.49 12.40
CA GLY A 176 -16.30 14.14 11.86
C GLY A 176 -16.28 13.83 10.37
N SER A 177 -15.51 14.58 9.58
CA SER A 177 -15.33 14.33 8.15
C SER A 177 -13.99 14.86 7.63
N MET A 178 -13.56 14.37 6.47
CA MET A 178 -12.27 14.71 5.87
C MET A 178 -12.41 14.90 4.37
N GLN A 179 -11.66 15.86 3.82
CA GLN A 179 -11.52 16.08 2.40
C GLN A 179 -10.04 16.03 2.01
N VAL A 180 -9.64 14.98 1.29
CA VAL A 180 -8.29 14.82 0.76
C VAL A 180 -8.21 15.52 -0.59
N GLN A 181 -7.61 16.71 -0.61
CA GLN A 181 -7.48 17.51 -1.83
C GLN A 181 -6.40 16.92 -2.75
N SER A 182 -5.34 16.37 -2.17
CA SER A 182 -4.24 15.76 -2.90
C SER A 182 -3.45 14.83 -1.99
N GLY A 183 -2.80 13.84 -2.60
CA GLY A 183 -1.97 12.89 -1.86
C GLY A 183 -2.78 11.74 -1.25
N ALA A 184 -2.11 11.02 -0.35
CA ALA A 184 -2.70 10.00 0.47
C ALA A 184 -2.21 10.14 1.91
N TRP A 185 -3.09 9.87 2.86
CA TRP A 185 -2.89 10.10 4.27
C TRP A 185 -3.25 8.84 5.05
N VAL A 186 -2.54 8.63 6.15
CA VAL A 186 -2.90 7.62 7.15
C VAL A 186 -3.24 8.33 8.46
N CYS A 187 -4.48 8.14 8.91
CA CYS A 187 -5.00 8.63 10.17
C CYS A 187 -4.91 7.52 11.21
N TYR A 188 -4.66 7.89 12.47
CA TYR A 188 -4.49 6.97 13.58
C TYR A 188 -5.38 7.35 14.76
N GLN A 189 -5.88 6.32 15.42
CA GLN A 189 -6.75 6.46 16.58
C GLN A 189 -6.10 7.24 17.74
N PHE A 190 -4.80 7.02 17.99
CA PHE A 190 -4.08 7.62 19.11
C PHE A 190 -2.90 8.50 18.65
N PRO A 191 -2.40 9.40 19.52
CA PRO A 191 -1.17 10.14 19.25
C PRO A 191 0.04 9.21 19.06
N GLY A 192 1.01 9.70 18.27
CA GLY A 192 2.24 9.00 17.94
C GLY A 192 2.04 7.87 16.92
N TYR A 193 1.03 7.98 16.05
CA TYR A 193 0.76 7.02 14.97
C TYR A 193 0.42 5.61 15.47
N ARG A 194 -0.50 5.52 16.45
CA ARG A 194 -0.86 4.25 17.13
C ARG A 194 -2.35 3.96 17.06
N GLY A 195 -2.69 2.69 17.28
CA GLY A 195 -4.07 2.20 17.23
C GLY A 195 -4.51 1.91 15.80
N TYR A 196 -5.83 1.93 15.57
CA TYR A 196 -6.39 1.67 14.26
C TYR A 196 -5.91 2.70 13.24
N GLN A 197 -5.57 2.20 12.05
CA GLN A 197 -5.18 3.01 10.89
C GLN A 197 -6.35 3.16 9.93
N TYR A 198 -6.47 4.35 9.34
CA TYR A 198 -7.48 4.68 8.34
C TYR A 198 -6.79 5.36 7.16
N ILE A 199 -6.93 4.81 5.97
CA ILE A 199 -6.26 5.31 4.77
C ILE A 199 -7.22 6.24 4.01
N MET A 200 -6.80 7.49 3.83
CA MET A 200 -7.56 8.52 3.13
C MET A 200 -6.81 8.93 1.87
N GLU A 201 -7.43 8.71 0.73
CA GLU A 201 -6.84 8.96 -0.60
C GLU A 201 -7.65 9.98 -1.38
N CYS A 202 -6.98 10.83 -2.17
CA CYS A 202 -7.66 11.85 -3.00
C CYS A 202 -8.41 11.27 -4.20
N ASP A 203 -7.99 10.11 -4.71
CA ASP A 203 -8.60 9.43 -5.86
C ASP A 203 -9.76 8.50 -5.46
N ARG A 204 -9.89 8.16 -4.18
CA ARG A 204 -10.97 7.32 -3.66
C ARG A 204 -12.10 8.19 -3.10
N HIS A 205 -13.35 7.85 -3.41
CA HIS A 205 -14.54 8.64 -3.07
C HIS A 205 -14.48 10.11 -3.55
N GLY A 206 -13.65 10.41 -4.56
CA GLY A 206 -13.38 11.79 -4.99
C GLY A 206 -12.67 12.63 -3.93
N GLY A 207 -11.96 11.99 -2.99
CA GLY A 207 -11.31 12.64 -1.86
C GLY A 207 -12.27 13.04 -0.74
N GLU A 208 -13.55 12.71 -0.84
CA GLU A 208 -14.60 13.10 0.11
C GLU A 208 -14.95 11.95 1.07
N TYR A 209 -14.71 12.15 2.37
CA TYR A 209 -15.05 11.21 3.44
C TYR A 209 -16.00 11.90 4.42
N LYS A 210 -17.31 11.77 4.18
CA LYS A 210 -18.35 12.56 4.87
C LYS A 210 -18.71 12.02 6.24
N HIS A 211 -18.43 10.74 6.49
CA HIS A 211 -18.82 10.02 7.69
C HIS A 211 -17.81 8.89 7.98
N TYR A 212 -17.58 8.53 9.25
CA TYR A 212 -16.54 7.55 9.63
C TYR A 212 -16.72 6.16 9.01
N ARG A 213 -17.96 5.78 8.70
CA ARG A 213 -18.30 4.54 7.97
C ARG A 213 -17.70 4.48 6.56
N GLU A 214 -17.34 5.61 5.98
CA GLU A 214 -16.72 5.70 4.65
C GLU A 214 -15.19 5.53 4.72
N TRP A 215 -14.59 5.52 5.92
CA TRP A 215 -13.14 5.36 6.09
C TRP A 215 -12.63 3.94 5.78
N GLY A 216 -13.53 2.99 5.51
CA GLY A 216 -13.20 1.65 5.04
C GLY A 216 -12.61 0.71 6.09
N SER A 217 -12.69 1.06 7.39
CA SER A 217 -12.30 0.19 8.50
C SER A 217 -13.52 -0.37 9.23
N HIS A 218 -13.40 -1.58 9.79
CA HIS A 218 -14.39 -2.14 10.71
C HIS A 218 -14.27 -1.60 12.14
N ALA A 219 -13.26 -0.77 12.41
CA ALA A 219 -13.14 -0.08 13.68
C ALA A 219 -14.37 0.82 13.87
N GLN A 220 -15.21 0.50 14.86
CA GLN A 220 -16.43 1.25 15.20
C GLN A 220 -16.09 2.50 16.03
N THR A 221 -15.09 3.26 15.60
CA THR A 221 -14.66 4.50 16.25
C THR A 221 -14.26 5.54 15.21
N PHE A 222 -14.67 6.77 15.47
CA PHE A 222 -14.36 7.98 14.71
C PHE A 222 -13.27 8.83 15.40
N GLN A 223 -12.61 8.23 16.40
CA GLN A 223 -11.48 8.82 17.09
C GLN A 223 -10.27 8.86 16.17
N VAL A 224 -9.71 10.06 15.98
CA VAL A 224 -8.47 10.28 15.23
C VAL A 224 -7.67 11.35 15.97
N GLN A 225 -6.43 11.02 16.35
CA GLN A 225 -5.60 11.90 17.17
C GLN A 225 -4.21 12.15 16.58
N SER A 226 -3.82 11.42 15.54
CA SER A 226 -2.64 11.73 14.74
C SER A 226 -2.86 11.35 13.28
N LEU A 227 -2.17 12.02 12.37
CA LEU A 227 -2.15 11.67 10.95
C LEU A 227 -0.82 12.03 10.33
N ARG A 228 -0.47 11.35 9.25
CA ARG A 228 0.72 11.66 8.45
C ARG A 228 0.46 11.35 6.98
N ARG A 229 1.28 11.94 6.14
CA ARG A 229 1.31 11.68 4.70
C ARG A 229 1.90 10.30 4.46
N ILE A 230 1.36 9.61 3.47
CA ILE A 230 1.91 8.35 2.97
C ILE A 230 3.06 8.67 2.01
N GLN A 231 4.20 8.01 2.21
CA GLN A 231 5.40 8.17 1.40
C GLN A 231 5.29 7.34 0.11
N GLN A 232 6.05 7.69 -0.93
CA GLN A 232 6.29 6.81 -2.09
C GLN A 232 7.60 6.05 -1.89
#